data_AF-A0A2C9SW34-F1
#
_entry.id   AF-A0A2C9SW34-F1
#
_cell.length_a   1.000
_cell.length_b   1.000
_cell.length_c   1.000
_cell.angle_alpha   90.00
_cell.angle_beta   90.00
_cell.angle_gamma   90.00
#
_symmetry.space_group_name_H-M   'P 1'
#
loop_
_entity.id
_entity.type
_entity.pdbx_description
1 polymer ?
#
loop_
_entity_poly.entity_id
_entity_poly.type
_entity_poly.pdbx_seq_one_letter_code
_entity_poly.pdbx_strand_id
1 'polypeptide(L)'
;MPIAEAITWIEAAPPIDAAQYHIALRGGVTTELGEDIAFTTPGGTTCMTDAKHGSPALACLAELTDPPPRPPDVYGQWKGGWVDFDGATVQVGSGHGDPGRFANGQGRQLPYDVSLSFGDYRCRTDAAALLCVNYAKQSAVRLSADGVDAYACARQVTPPAGIGVQYDC
;
A
#
# COMPACT_ATOMS: atom_id res chain seq x y z
N MET A 1 -13.68 3.32 11.40
CA MET A 1 -12.94 2.78 12.56
C MET A 1 -12.03 3.88 13.12
N PRO A 2 -11.98 4.11 14.45
CA PRO A 2 -10.97 4.98 15.08
C PRO A 2 -9.56 4.42 14.87
N ILE A 3 -8.54 5.29 14.75
CA ILE A 3 -7.15 4.82 14.53
C ILE A 3 -6.64 3.89 15.63
N ALA A 4 -7.00 4.14 16.89
CA ALA A 4 -6.59 3.28 18.01
C ALA A 4 -7.08 1.83 17.85
N GLU A 5 -8.27 1.64 17.26
CA GLU A 5 -8.82 0.32 16.98
C GLU A 5 -8.06 -0.36 15.83
N ALA A 6 -7.69 0.40 14.79
CA ALA A 6 -6.84 -0.08 13.69
C ALA A 6 -5.47 -0.57 14.22
N ILE A 7 -4.82 0.24 15.05
CA ILE A 7 -3.54 -0.11 15.68
C ILE A 7 -3.70 -1.37 16.53
N THR A 8 -4.70 -1.41 17.41
CA THR A 8 -4.94 -2.57 18.29
C THR A 8 -5.14 -3.85 17.50
N TRP A 9 -5.89 -3.79 16.39
CA TRP A 9 -6.13 -4.94 15.53
C TRP A 9 -4.84 -5.43 14.86
N ILE A 10 -4.00 -4.53 14.35
CA ILE A 10 -2.71 -4.91 13.74
C ILE A 10 -1.78 -5.52 14.79
N GLU A 11 -1.69 -4.91 15.97
CA GLU A 11 -0.78 -5.32 17.05
C GLU A 11 -1.16 -6.64 17.72
N ALA A 12 -2.43 -7.03 17.64
CA ALA A 12 -2.92 -8.31 18.15
C ALA A 12 -2.35 -9.53 17.39
N ALA A 13 -1.79 -9.35 16.19
CA ALA A 13 -1.13 -10.42 15.45
C ALA A 13 0.35 -10.56 15.84
N PRO A 14 0.87 -11.80 15.95
CA PRO A 14 2.30 -12.02 16.16
C PRO A 14 3.13 -11.35 15.05
N PRO A 15 4.31 -10.80 15.38
CA PRO A 15 5.18 -10.19 14.39
C PRO A 15 5.85 -11.26 13.52
N ILE A 16 6.08 -10.94 12.25
CA ILE A 16 6.94 -11.70 11.34
C ILE A 16 8.26 -10.96 11.09
N ASP A 17 9.31 -11.71 10.81
CA ASP A 17 10.65 -11.17 10.55
C ASP A 17 10.68 -10.38 9.23
N ALA A 18 10.88 -9.06 9.34
CA ALA A 18 10.94 -8.14 8.20
C ALA A 18 12.14 -8.41 7.28
N ALA A 19 13.22 -9.04 7.78
CA ALA A 19 14.38 -9.38 6.97
C ALA A 19 14.04 -10.26 5.76
N GLN A 20 12.93 -10.99 5.83
CA GLN A 20 12.44 -11.89 4.78
C GLN A 20 11.70 -11.17 3.63
N TYR A 21 11.52 -9.85 3.74
CA TYR A 21 10.71 -9.03 2.84
C TYR A 21 11.51 -7.96 2.09
N HIS A 22 12.84 -7.98 2.19
CA HIS A 22 13.75 -7.10 1.43
C HIS A 22 14.12 -7.64 0.04
N ILE A 23 13.29 -8.52 -0.51
CA ILE A 23 13.50 -9.12 -1.83
C ILE A 23 12.23 -9.04 -2.68
N ALA A 24 12.42 -8.87 -3.99
CA ALA A 24 11.37 -9.02 -4.98
C ALA A 24 11.77 -10.08 -6.02
N LEU A 25 10.79 -10.86 -6.49
CA LEU A 25 10.99 -11.89 -7.49
C LEU A 25 10.26 -11.56 -8.80
N ARG A 26 10.96 -11.72 -9.92
CA ARG A 26 10.38 -11.58 -11.26
C ARG A 26 10.98 -12.61 -12.21
N GLY A 27 10.15 -13.51 -12.73
CA GLY A 27 10.61 -14.51 -13.70
C GLY A 27 11.76 -15.39 -13.21
N GLY A 28 11.79 -15.71 -11.91
CA GLY A 28 12.85 -16.48 -11.28
C GLY A 28 14.12 -15.69 -10.92
N VAL A 29 14.17 -14.39 -11.22
CA VAL A 29 15.24 -13.49 -10.79
C VAL A 29 14.86 -12.85 -9.46
N THR A 30 15.75 -12.94 -8.47
CA THR A 30 15.64 -12.24 -7.19
C THR A 30 16.36 -10.91 -7.27
N THR A 31 15.69 -9.85 -6.82
CA THR A 31 16.21 -8.50 -6.67
C THR A 31 16.28 -8.15 -5.19
N GLU A 32 17.46 -7.84 -4.69
CA GLU A 32 17.65 -7.29 -3.34
C GLU A 32 17.21 -5.82 -3.32
N LEU A 33 16.34 -5.47 -2.37
CA LEU A 33 15.74 -4.14 -2.28
C LEU A 33 16.52 -3.20 -1.34
N GLY A 34 17.43 -3.75 -0.53
CA GLY A 34 18.09 -2.99 0.54
C GLY A 34 17.11 -2.80 1.71
N GLU A 35 16.91 -1.57 2.17
CA GLU A 35 15.99 -1.27 3.28
C GLU A 35 14.51 -1.29 2.85
N ASP A 36 14.25 -1.32 1.54
CA ASP A 36 12.89 -1.34 1.01
C ASP A 36 12.22 -2.70 1.23
N ILE A 37 10.91 -2.68 1.39
CA ILE A 37 10.07 -3.85 1.64
C ILE A 37 9.20 -4.12 0.42
N ALA A 38 9.01 -5.39 0.10
CA ALA A 38 7.98 -5.84 -0.81
C ALA A 38 7.21 -7.02 -0.23
N PHE A 39 5.89 -7.00 -0.35
CA PHE A 39 5.06 -8.13 0.01
C PHE A 39 3.82 -8.23 -0.87
N THR A 40 3.23 -9.42 -0.92
CA THR A 40 1.89 -9.65 -1.47
C THR A 40 0.95 -10.15 -0.39
N THR A 41 -0.35 -9.98 -0.56
CA THR A 41 -1.36 -10.61 0.30
C THR A 41 -1.97 -11.82 -0.41
N PRO A 42 -2.56 -12.79 0.32
CA PRO A 42 -3.28 -13.89 -0.33
C PRO A 42 -4.50 -13.42 -1.14
N GLY A 43 -5.04 -12.22 -0.84
CA GLY A 43 -6.08 -11.55 -1.61
C GLY A 43 -5.59 -10.86 -2.89
N GLY A 44 -4.30 -10.94 -3.22
CA GLY A 44 -3.73 -10.47 -4.49
C GLY A 44 -3.17 -9.04 -4.47
N THR A 45 -3.32 -8.30 -3.38
CA THR A 45 -2.70 -6.97 -3.25
C THR A 45 -1.17 -7.11 -3.20
N THR A 46 -0.45 -6.31 -3.99
CA THR A 46 1.02 -6.25 -3.93
C THR A 46 1.46 -4.88 -3.45
N CYS A 47 2.37 -4.83 -2.48
CA CYS A 47 2.85 -3.60 -1.88
C CYS A 47 4.37 -3.53 -1.89
N MET A 48 4.92 -2.33 -2.05
CA MET A 48 6.35 -2.09 -2.08
C MET A 48 6.71 -0.66 -1.64
N THR A 49 7.79 -0.48 -0.88
CA THR A 49 8.39 0.84 -0.61
C THR A 49 9.48 1.19 -1.63
N ASP A 50 9.81 2.47 -1.77
CA ASP A 50 10.92 2.92 -2.63
C ASP A 50 11.58 4.16 -2.04
N ALA A 51 12.38 3.94 -1.00
CA ALA A 51 13.11 4.99 -0.32
C ALA A 51 14.12 5.70 -1.24
N LYS A 52 14.62 5.02 -2.28
CA LYS A 52 15.65 5.54 -3.19
C LYS A 52 15.11 6.57 -4.18
N HIS A 53 13.85 6.47 -4.60
CA HIS A 53 13.27 7.37 -5.61
C HIS A 53 12.34 8.45 -5.04
N GLY A 54 12.56 8.85 -3.78
CA GLY A 54 12.09 10.13 -3.27
C GLY A 54 10.82 10.08 -2.43
N SER A 55 10.20 8.92 -2.23
CA SER A 55 9.24 8.74 -1.13
C SER A 55 9.29 7.32 -0.58
N PRO A 56 9.74 7.12 0.68
CA PRO A 56 9.65 5.83 1.38
C PRO A 56 8.18 5.42 1.68
N ALA A 57 7.21 6.15 1.13
CA ALA A 57 5.80 5.81 1.17
C ALA A 57 5.55 4.38 0.69
N LEU A 58 4.54 3.75 1.26
CA LEU A 58 4.05 2.46 0.84
C LEU A 58 3.19 2.65 -0.41
N ALA A 59 3.58 2.03 -1.52
CA ALA A 59 2.70 1.92 -2.68
C ALA A 59 2.14 0.50 -2.75
N CYS A 60 0.85 0.37 -3.05
CA CYS A 60 0.17 -0.89 -3.22
C CYS A 60 -0.64 -0.91 -4.53
N LEU A 61 -0.65 -2.04 -5.22
CA LEU A 61 -1.62 -2.35 -6.26
C LEU A 61 -2.71 -3.22 -5.65
N ALA A 62 -3.87 -2.63 -5.39
CA ALA A 62 -5.06 -3.29 -4.88
C ALA A 62 -5.94 -3.81 -6.03
N GLU A 63 -6.50 -5.00 -5.85
CA GLU A 63 -7.43 -5.64 -6.80
C GLU A 63 -8.86 -5.17 -6.53
N LEU A 64 -9.16 -3.91 -6.87
CA LEU A 64 -10.47 -3.29 -6.66
C LEU A 64 -11.51 -3.78 -7.67
N THR A 65 -12.71 -4.12 -7.22
CA THR A 65 -13.84 -4.51 -8.07
C THR A 65 -14.49 -3.32 -8.77
N ASP A 66 -14.46 -2.15 -8.14
CA ASP A 66 -14.97 -0.88 -8.66
C ASP A 66 -13.93 0.24 -8.44
N PRO A 67 -12.84 0.27 -9.23
CA PRO A 67 -11.79 1.27 -9.07
C PRO A 67 -12.27 2.67 -9.49
N PRO A 68 -11.65 3.75 -8.95
CA PRO A 68 -11.97 5.11 -9.40
C PRO A 68 -11.89 5.28 -10.93
N PRO A 69 -12.82 6.03 -11.54
CA PRO A 69 -12.80 6.26 -12.97
C PRO A 69 -11.57 7.07 -13.36
N ARG A 70 -11.04 6.81 -14.56
CA ARG A 70 -9.89 7.54 -15.12
C ARG A 70 -10.22 9.03 -15.29
N PRO A 71 -9.46 9.96 -14.68
CA PRO A 71 -9.56 11.38 -14.97
C PRO A 71 -9.24 11.72 -16.44
N PRO A 72 -9.84 12.77 -17.03
CA PRO A 72 -9.72 13.08 -18.46
C PRO A 72 -8.31 13.45 -18.91
N ASP A 73 -7.47 13.93 -17.99
CA ASP A 73 -6.13 14.47 -18.21
C ASP A 73 -4.99 13.50 -17.84
N VAL A 74 -5.31 12.22 -17.58
CA VAL A 74 -4.30 11.18 -17.28
C VAL A 74 -3.41 10.91 -18.49
N TYR A 75 -2.11 11.16 -18.31
CA TYR A 75 -1.04 10.68 -19.18
C TYR A 75 -0.57 9.27 -18.76
N GLY A 76 -0.26 8.40 -19.73
CA GLY A 76 0.17 7.02 -19.46
C GLY A 76 -0.98 6.03 -19.24
N GLN A 77 -0.65 4.85 -18.70
CA GLN A 77 -1.61 3.80 -18.39
C GLN A 77 -2.31 4.09 -17.06
N TRP A 78 -3.63 4.12 -17.06
CA TRP A 78 -4.42 4.28 -15.84
C TRP A 78 -4.35 3.02 -14.97
N LYS A 79 -3.99 3.18 -13.70
CA LYS A 79 -3.98 2.12 -12.70
C LYS A 79 -4.91 2.51 -11.56
N GLY A 80 -6.21 2.22 -11.72
CA GLY A 80 -7.23 2.57 -10.73
C GLY A 80 -7.03 1.94 -9.35
N GLY A 81 -6.35 0.79 -9.27
CA GLY A 81 -5.97 0.14 -8.02
C GLY A 81 -4.61 0.55 -7.44
N TRP A 82 -3.92 1.52 -8.05
CA TRP A 82 -2.67 2.04 -7.48
C TRP A 82 -2.98 2.92 -6.27
N VAL A 83 -2.40 2.57 -5.12
CA VAL A 83 -2.58 3.29 -3.87
C VAL A 83 -1.24 3.71 -3.33
N ASP A 84 -1.02 5.01 -3.17
CA ASP A 84 0.14 5.55 -2.47
C ASP A 84 -0.29 6.01 -1.07
N PHE A 85 0.40 5.52 -0.04
CA PHE A 85 0.18 5.86 1.36
C PHE A 85 1.51 6.24 2.02
N ASP A 86 1.67 7.54 2.32
CA ASP A 86 2.86 8.10 2.97
C ASP A 86 2.67 8.40 4.46
N GLY A 87 1.48 8.08 4.99
CA GLY A 87 1.04 8.41 6.34
C GLY A 87 0.32 9.77 6.44
N ALA A 88 0.63 10.75 5.61
CA ALA A 88 -0.06 12.05 5.59
C ALA A 88 -1.12 12.14 4.48
N THR A 89 -1.08 11.25 3.51
CA THR A 89 -2.02 11.20 2.40
C THR A 89 -2.29 9.77 1.98
N VAL A 90 -3.49 9.54 1.45
CA VAL A 90 -3.85 8.32 0.70
C VAL A 90 -4.32 8.76 -0.68
N GLN A 91 -3.59 8.37 -1.72
CA GLN A 91 -3.99 8.59 -3.11
C GLN A 91 -4.41 7.27 -3.74
N VAL A 92 -5.53 7.26 -4.46
CA VAL A 92 -6.07 6.07 -5.14
C VAL A 92 -6.29 6.36 -6.61
N GLY A 93 -5.71 5.52 -7.45
CA GLY A 93 -5.77 5.64 -8.90
C GLY A 93 -4.81 6.71 -9.42
N SER A 94 -3.89 6.29 -10.29
CA SER A 94 -2.90 7.18 -10.91
C SER A 94 -2.54 6.74 -12.33
N GLY A 95 -2.03 7.68 -13.12
CA GLY A 95 -1.44 7.41 -14.44
C GLY A 95 0.02 6.99 -14.33
N HIS A 96 0.40 5.89 -14.99
CA HIS A 96 1.75 5.35 -14.98
C HIS A 96 2.27 5.09 -16.41
N GLY A 97 3.40 5.72 -16.76
CA GLY A 97 4.12 5.46 -18.01
C GLY A 97 5.06 4.25 -17.93
N ASP A 98 5.49 3.90 -16.73
CA ASP A 98 6.32 2.75 -16.40
C ASP A 98 5.77 2.02 -15.15
N PRO A 99 6.20 0.78 -14.86
CA PRO A 99 5.69 0.01 -13.72
C PRO A 99 6.08 0.55 -12.33
N GLY A 100 6.89 1.61 -12.24
CA GLY A 100 7.47 2.13 -11.02
C GLY A 100 8.28 1.08 -10.27
N ARG A 101 8.22 1.14 -8.94
CA ARG A 101 8.88 0.18 -8.05
C ARG A 101 8.51 -1.29 -8.32
N PHE A 102 7.31 -1.56 -8.82
CA PHE A 102 6.88 -2.92 -9.16
C PHE A 102 7.62 -3.53 -10.36
N ALA A 103 8.47 -2.74 -11.06
CA ALA A 103 9.42 -3.28 -12.03
C ALA A 103 10.39 -4.31 -11.42
N ASN A 104 10.67 -4.20 -10.11
CA ASN A 104 11.52 -5.12 -9.34
C ASN A 104 10.92 -6.52 -9.20
N GLY A 105 9.59 -6.66 -9.35
CA GLY A 105 8.86 -7.91 -9.21
C GLY A 105 7.87 -7.90 -8.05
N GLN A 106 7.57 -9.09 -7.54
CA GLN A 106 6.63 -9.30 -6.44
C GLN A 106 7.38 -9.67 -5.17
N GLY A 107 6.94 -9.12 -4.04
CA GLY A 107 7.46 -9.50 -2.74
C GLY A 107 6.94 -10.85 -2.26
N ARG A 108 7.54 -11.33 -1.17
CA ARG A 108 7.07 -12.54 -0.48
C ARG A 108 5.63 -12.35 0.02
N GLN A 109 4.83 -13.40 -0.02
CA GLN A 109 3.48 -13.33 0.54
C GLN A 109 3.54 -13.08 2.07
N LEU A 110 2.76 -12.11 2.55
CA LEU A 110 2.43 -11.90 3.95
C LEU A 110 1.26 -12.83 4.31
N PRO A 111 1.46 -13.85 5.17
CA PRO A 111 0.38 -14.73 5.58
C PRO A 111 -0.73 -13.98 6.33
N TYR A 112 -1.90 -14.60 6.42
CA TYR A 112 -2.94 -14.11 7.31
C TYR A 112 -2.50 -14.14 8.77
N ASP A 113 -3.05 -13.23 9.57
CA ASP A 113 -2.93 -13.20 11.04
C ASP A 113 -1.49 -13.08 11.58
N VAL A 114 -0.56 -12.58 10.77
CA VAL A 114 0.73 -12.05 11.21
C VAL A 114 0.81 -10.56 10.90
N SER A 115 1.72 -9.86 11.57
CA SER A 115 1.98 -8.45 11.31
C SER A 115 3.42 -8.22 10.88
N LEU A 116 3.60 -7.38 9.86
CA LEU A 116 4.89 -7.00 9.28
C LEU A 116 5.17 -5.54 9.61
N SER A 117 6.23 -5.27 10.37
CA SER A 117 6.67 -3.91 10.73
C SER A 117 7.87 -3.50 9.88
N PHE A 118 7.88 -2.25 9.39
CA PHE A 118 8.97 -1.69 8.60
C PHE A 118 8.91 -0.15 8.58
N GLY A 119 10.03 0.53 8.83
CA GLY A 119 10.03 1.98 9.03
C GLY A 119 8.99 2.39 10.07
N ASP A 120 8.14 3.37 9.72
CA ASP A 120 7.00 3.80 10.54
C ASP A 120 5.73 2.97 10.31
N TYR A 121 5.77 1.95 9.45
CA TYR A 121 4.62 1.16 9.08
C TYR A 121 4.50 -0.14 9.87
N ARG A 122 3.27 -0.58 10.06
CA ARG A 122 2.97 -1.99 10.35
C ARG A 122 1.72 -2.41 9.60
N CYS A 123 1.79 -3.56 8.95
CA CYS A 123 0.71 -4.10 8.15
C CYS A 123 0.27 -5.47 8.69
N ARG A 124 -1.03 -5.75 8.62
CA ARG A 124 -1.63 -7.07 8.86
C ARG A 124 -2.70 -7.30 7.81
N THR A 125 -2.81 -8.54 7.32
CA THR A 125 -3.88 -8.95 6.41
C THR A 125 -4.69 -10.08 7.01
N ASP A 126 -5.99 -10.07 6.76
CA ASP A 126 -6.88 -11.21 6.92
C ASP A 126 -7.53 -11.54 5.56
N ALA A 127 -8.51 -12.45 5.57
CA ALA A 127 -9.22 -12.86 4.36
C ALA A 127 -10.07 -11.75 3.71
N ALA A 128 -10.34 -10.66 4.41
CA ALA A 128 -11.18 -9.56 3.93
C ALA A 128 -10.35 -8.37 3.43
N ALA A 129 -9.25 -8.03 4.11
CA ALA A 129 -8.48 -6.85 3.79
C ALA A 129 -7.01 -6.91 4.24
N LEU A 130 -6.20 -6.06 3.61
CA LEU A 130 -4.95 -5.57 4.15
C LEU A 130 -5.23 -4.29 4.94
N LEU A 131 -4.63 -4.16 6.11
CA LEU A 131 -4.62 -2.92 6.88
C LEU A 131 -3.17 -2.55 7.22
N CYS A 132 -2.78 -1.32 6.91
CA CYS A 132 -1.47 -0.77 7.21
C CYS A 132 -1.60 0.53 8.00
N VAL A 133 -0.93 0.63 9.15
CA VAL A 133 -0.80 1.87 9.92
C VAL A 133 0.53 2.53 9.63
N ASN A 134 0.57 3.86 9.66
CA ASN A 134 1.77 4.66 9.84
C ASN A 134 1.77 5.26 11.26
N TYR A 135 2.70 4.82 12.11
CA TYR A 135 2.76 5.21 13.52
C TYR A 135 3.16 6.67 13.72
N ALA A 136 4.07 7.19 12.89
CA ALA A 136 4.54 8.57 12.97
C ALA A 136 3.42 9.58 12.67
N LYS A 137 2.47 9.21 11.81
CA LYS A 137 1.33 10.03 11.42
C LYS A 137 0.03 9.67 12.12
N GLN A 138 -0.01 8.55 12.85
CA GLN A 138 -1.24 8.05 13.49
C GLN A 138 -2.40 7.96 12.49
N SER A 139 -2.12 7.40 11.31
CA SER A 139 -3.08 7.21 10.22
C SER A 139 -2.97 5.78 9.69
N ALA A 140 -4.02 5.30 9.00
CA ALA A 140 -4.00 3.96 8.43
C ALA A 140 -4.80 3.88 7.13
N VAL A 141 -4.46 2.90 6.31
CA VAL A 141 -5.18 2.56 5.08
C VAL A 141 -5.64 1.11 5.11
N ARG A 142 -6.90 0.86 4.77
CA ARG A 142 -7.46 -0.47 4.52
C ARG A 142 -7.62 -0.66 3.02
N LEU A 143 -7.11 -1.77 2.50
CA LEU A 143 -7.19 -2.16 1.11
C LEU A 143 -7.92 -3.49 0.99
N SER A 144 -9.02 -3.50 0.24
CA SER A 144 -9.82 -4.70 -0.03
C SER A 144 -10.47 -4.58 -1.40
N ALA A 145 -11.04 -5.67 -1.90
CA ALA A 145 -11.65 -5.67 -3.23
C ALA A 145 -12.81 -4.67 -3.35
N ASP A 146 -13.56 -4.44 -2.27
CA ASP A 146 -14.67 -3.50 -2.21
C ASP A 146 -14.27 -2.02 -2.08
N GLY A 147 -12.98 -1.72 -1.83
CA GLY A 147 -12.53 -0.33 -1.82
C GLY A 147 -11.28 -0.05 -0.99
N VAL A 148 -11.04 1.26 -0.80
CA VAL A 148 -9.94 1.81 -0.01
C VAL A 148 -10.52 2.72 1.06
N ASP A 149 -10.26 2.39 2.33
CA ASP A 149 -10.63 3.25 3.46
C ASP A 149 -9.38 3.92 4.04
N ALA A 150 -9.48 5.21 4.36
CA ALA A 150 -8.44 5.98 5.02
C ALA A 150 -8.90 6.37 6.44
N TYR A 151 -8.13 6.01 7.47
CA TYR A 151 -8.46 6.26 8.88
C TYR A 151 -7.59 7.37 9.47
N ALA A 152 -8.22 8.19 10.32
CA ALA A 152 -7.65 9.44 10.85
C ALA A 152 -7.25 10.45 9.77
N CYS A 153 -7.87 10.37 8.60
CA CYS A 153 -7.75 11.34 7.54
C CYS A 153 -8.99 12.25 7.50
N ALA A 154 -8.80 13.49 7.08
CA ALA A 154 -9.87 14.39 6.68
C ALA A 154 -10.70 13.80 5.53
N ARG A 155 -11.85 14.43 5.26
CA ARG A 155 -12.69 14.08 4.11
C ARG A 155 -11.88 14.18 2.82
N GLN A 156 -12.21 13.33 1.84
CA GLN A 156 -11.70 13.39 0.46
C GLN A 156 -11.57 14.84 -0.02
N VAL A 157 -10.36 15.21 -0.47
CA VAL A 157 -10.04 16.52 -1.02
C VAL A 157 -10.10 16.49 -2.54
N THR A 158 -9.97 17.66 -3.19
CA THR A 158 -9.79 17.70 -4.64
C THR A 158 -8.44 17.06 -4.98
N PRO A 159 -8.41 15.94 -5.73
CA PRO A 159 -7.16 15.28 -6.06
C PRO A 159 -6.33 16.14 -7.03
N PRO A 160 -5.00 16.05 -6.98
CA PRO A 160 -4.12 16.59 -8.01
C PRO A 160 -4.44 16.03 -9.41
N ALA A 161 -3.98 16.71 -10.44
CA ALA A 161 -4.08 16.22 -11.81
C ALA A 161 -3.50 14.80 -11.94
N GLY A 162 -4.24 13.91 -12.60
CA GLY A 162 -3.84 12.51 -12.79
C GLY A 162 -4.09 11.58 -11.60
N ILE A 163 -4.63 12.05 -10.48
CA ILE A 163 -5.03 11.24 -9.32
C ILE A 163 -6.55 11.07 -9.29
N GLY A 164 -7.04 9.87 -8.99
CA GLY A 164 -8.48 9.56 -8.95
C GLY A 164 -9.16 10.05 -7.68
N VAL A 165 -8.59 9.71 -6.53
CA VAL A 165 -9.09 10.08 -5.20
C VAL A 165 -7.90 10.44 -4.31
N GLN A 166 -8.04 11.45 -3.46
CA GLN A 166 -7.07 11.78 -2.41
C GLN A 166 -7.77 12.03 -1.07
N TYR A 167 -7.16 11.50 -0.01
CA TYR A 167 -7.44 11.82 1.39
C TYR A 167 -6.20 12.45 2.00
N ASP A 168 -6.39 13.46 2.86
CA ASP A 168 -5.32 14.08 3.65
C ASP A 168 -5.48 13.69 5.11
N CYS A 169 -4.39 13.28 5.75
CA CYS A 169 -4.26 12.88 7.15
C CYS A 169 -3.25 13.82 7.83
#